data_AF-A0A6F9B4F1-F1
#
_entry.id   AF-A0A6F9B4F1-F1
#
_cell.length_a   1.000
_cell.length_b   1.000
_cell.length_c   1.000
_cell.angle_alpha   90.00
_cell.angle_beta   90.00
_cell.angle_gamma   90.00
#
_symmetry.space_group_name_H-M   'P 1'
#
loop_
_entity.id
_entity.type
_entity.pdbx_description
1 polymer ?
#
loop_
_entity_poly.entity_id
_entity_poly.type
_entity_poly.pdbx_seq_one_letter_code
_entity_poly.pdbx_strand_id
1 'polypeptide(L)'
;MNFEIQVSGQGSRTTSLSILRNKVRKHALSKAHTQAVKVAEQQKEAAIENAVETMTESYMKETEAVFRTAYHLAKKNRPFSDHESLIELQELNEFICDLGLMYDTLHELSLLSQELQSRSITLLGAEHLLKRSIRVIQSFKESPGEKYSEALEAKQTGEYRSIALKTNAKLKSINPGQFLQSLVNNLEKRLSFEDETIMDLSILDQSKWPSKPSIRH
;
A
#
# COMPACT_ATOMS: atom_id res chain seq x y z
N MET A 1 60.25 -53.42 41.45
CA MET A 1 60.77 -52.43 40.50
C MET A 1 59.71 -51.35 40.35
N ASN A 2 59.95 -50.16 40.91
CA ASN A 2 59.07 -49.01 40.73
C ASN A 2 59.62 -48.16 39.58
N PHE A 3 58.82 -47.99 38.52
CA PHE A 3 59.14 -47.08 37.43
C PHE A 3 58.44 -45.75 37.69
N GLU A 4 59.23 -44.70 37.92
CA GLU A 4 58.73 -43.34 38.12
C GLU A 4 58.75 -42.59 36.78
N ILE A 5 57.61 -42.01 36.40
CA ILE A 5 57.48 -41.26 35.14
C ILE A 5 58.18 -39.91 35.31
N GLN A 6 59.38 -39.77 34.77
CA GLN A 6 60.05 -38.47 34.68
C GLN A 6 59.40 -37.60 33.60
N VAL A 7 58.97 -36.40 34.01
CA VAL A 7 58.43 -35.39 33.10
C VAL A 7 59.56 -34.83 32.25
N SER A 8 59.44 -35.00 30.93
CA SER A 8 60.33 -34.45 29.91
C SER A 8 60.27 -32.92 29.91
N GLY A 9 61.26 -32.29 30.54
CA GLY A 9 61.48 -30.84 30.51
C GLY A 9 62.39 -30.36 31.63
N GLN A 10 63.54 -29.78 31.31
CA GLN A 10 64.43 -29.15 32.29
C GLN A 10 63.75 -27.94 32.94
N GLY A 11 63.11 -28.11 34.10
CA GLY A 11 62.56 -27.00 34.91
C GLY A 11 61.51 -27.42 35.95
N SER A 12 61.40 -26.64 37.04
CA SER A 12 60.38 -26.84 38.10
C SER A 12 58.95 -26.73 37.54
N ARG A 13 58.01 -27.56 38.04
CA ARG A 13 56.60 -27.61 37.59
C ARG A 13 55.93 -26.23 37.58
N THR A 14 56.25 -25.38 38.55
CA THR A 14 55.74 -24.01 38.64
C THR A 14 56.18 -23.14 37.48
N THR A 15 57.43 -23.30 37.02
CA THR A 15 58.01 -22.63 35.86
C THR A 15 57.35 -23.10 34.56
N SER A 16 57.12 -24.40 34.40
CA SER A 16 56.44 -24.93 33.22
C SER A 16 54.99 -24.41 33.11
N LEU A 17 54.29 -24.30 34.24
CA LEU A 17 52.94 -23.71 34.29
C LEU A 17 52.94 -22.21 33.99
N SER A 18 53.95 -21.46 34.43
CA SER A 18 54.05 -20.03 34.11
C SER A 18 54.33 -19.79 32.62
N ILE A 19 55.17 -20.62 32.00
CA ILE A 19 55.43 -20.62 30.55
C ILE A 19 54.16 -20.94 29.77
N LEU A 20 53.41 -21.96 30.21
CA LEU A 20 52.14 -22.33 29.57
C LEU A 20 51.13 -21.19 29.63
N ARG A 21 50.93 -20.57 30.80
CA ARG A 21 50.05 -19.40 30.96
C ARG A 21 50.44 -18.25 30.04
N ASN A 22 51.73 -17.99 29.89
CA ASN A 22 52.23 -16.96 28.98
C ASN A 22 51.99 -17.31 27.50
N LYS A 23 52.15 -18.58 27.11
CA LYS A 23 51.83 -19.03 25.75
C LYS A 23 50.34 -18.91 25.44
N VAL A 24 49.48 -19.33 26.36
CA VAL A 24 48.02 -19.21 26.23
C VAL A 24 47.62 -17.74 26.10
N ARG A 25 48.16 -16.86 26.93
CA ARG A 25 47.90 -15.41 26.85
C ARG A 25 48.38 -14.81 25.53
N LYS A 26 49.59 -15.16 25.07
CA LYS A 26 50.11 -14.68 23.78
C LYS A 26 49.26 -15.17 22.60
N HIS A 27 48.76 -16.40 22.66
CA HIS A 27 47.84 -16.93 21.66
C HIS A 27 46.51 -16.18 21.67
N ALA A 28 45.89 -15.98 22.84
CA ALA A 28 44.63 -15.27 22.98
C ALA A 28 44.69 -13.82 22.46
N LEU A 29 45.86 -13.17 22.55
CA LEU A 29 46.09 -11.82 22.03
C LEU A 29 46.69 -11.81 20.60
N SER A 30 46.92 -12.98 20.00
CA SER A 30 47.52 -13.06 18.67
C SER A 30 46.52 -12.64 17.59
N LYS A 31 47.03 -11.98 16.54
CA LYS A 31 46.22 -11.59 15.37
C LYS A 31 45.48 -12.79 14.76
N ALA A 32 46.11 -13.96 14.75
CA ALA A 32 45.51 -15.19 14.23
C ALA A 32 44.27 -15.62 15.05
N HIS A 33 44.35 -15.58 16.39
CA HIS A 33 43.20 -15.90 17.24
C HIS A 33 42.08 -14.87 17.09
N THR A 34 42.40 -13.57 17.11
CA THR A 34 41.39 -12.52 16.93
C THR A 34 40.67 -12.63 15.58
N GLN A 35 41.41 -12.96 14.51
CA GLN A 35 40.82 -13.18 13.20
C GLN A 35 39.94 -14.44 13.17
N ALA A 36 40.39 -15.54 13.79
CA ALA A 36 39.59 -16.77 13.87
C ALA A 36 38.30 -16.59 14.68
N VAL A 37 38.35 -15.83 15.78
CA VAL A 37 37.16 -15.49 16.57
C VAL A 37 36.20 -14.62 15.77
N LYS A 38 36.70 -13.59 15.05
CA LYS A 38 35.87 -12.79 14.14
C LYS A 38 35.20 -13.63 13.07
N VAL A 39 35.92 -14.57 12.46
CA VAL A 39 35.35 -15.47 11.45
C VAL A 39 34.27 -16.38 12.06
N ALA A 40 34.48 -16.87 13.29
CA ALA A 40 33.49 -17.68 14.00
C ALA A 40 32.25 -16.88 14.46
N GLU A 41 32.41 -15.59 14.79
CA GLU A 41 31.30 -14.68 15.09
C GLU A 41 30.51 -14.29 13.83
N GLN A 42 31.20 -13.99 12.72
CA GLN A 42 30.57 -13.73 11.43
C GLN A 42 29.81 -14.95 10.89
N GLN A 43 30.22 -16.17 11.22
CA GLN A 43 29.45 -17.38 10.92
C GLN A 43 28.12 -17.49 11.68
N LYS A 44 28.01 -16.86 12.87
CA LYS A 44 26.76 -16.82 13.65
C LYS A 44 25.79 -15.76 13.17
N GLU A 45 26.30 -14.72 12.50
CA GLU A 45 25.46 -13.83 11.73
C GLU A 45 24.95 -14.63 10.53
N ALA A 46 23.67 -15.03 10.57
CA ALA A 46 22.96 -15.80 9.55
C ALA A 46 22.79 -15.00 8.23
N ALA A 47 23.81 -14.26 7.80
CA ALA A 47 23.78 -13.35 6.67
C ALA A 47 23.44 -14.09 5.36
N ILE A 48 23.91 -15.33 5.21
CA ILE A 48 23.57 -16.16 4.04
C ILE A 48 22.12 -16.64 4.12
N GLU A 49 21.66 -17.17 5.25
CA GLU A 49 20.25 -17.59 5.42
C GLU A 49 19.30 -16.41 5.23
N ASN A 50 19.55 -15.27 5.88
CA ASN A 50 18.75 -14.06 5.74
C ASN A 50 18.76 -13.53 4.30
N ALA A 51 19.90 -13.55 3.61
CA ALA A 51 19.99 -13.12 2.22
C ALA A 51 19.23 -14.09 1.29
N VAL A 52 19.33 -15.39 1.52
CA VAL A 52 18.59 -16.41 0.78
C VAL A 52 17.09 -16.26 1.02
N GLU A 53 16.67 -16.05 2.27
CA GLU A 53 15.26 -15.84 2.64
C GLU A 53 14.70 -14.59 1.97
N THR A 54 15.40 -13.46 2.07
CA THR A 54 15.03 -12.20 1.38
C THR A 54 14.88 -12.39 -0.12
N MET A 55 15.82 -13.10 -0.74
CA MET A 55 15.79 -13.39 -2.17
C MET A 55 14.60 -14.30 -2.53
N THR A 56 14.34 -15.35 -1.75
CA THR A 56 13.18 -16.22 -1.96
C THR A 56 11.86 -15.48 -1.79
N GLU A 57 11.74 -14.59 -0.81
CA GLU A 57 10.54 -13.76 -0.63
C GLU A 57 10.27 -12.86 -1.84
N SER A 58 11.32 -12.23 -2.39
CA SER A 58 11.20 -11.40 -3.60
C SER A 58 10.65 -12.20 -4.78
N TYR A 59 11.24 -13.36 -5.07
CA TYR A 59 10.78 -14.23 -6.16
C TYR A 59 9.35 -14.72 -5.96
N MET A 60 8.98 -15.05 -4.72
CA MET A 60 7.63 -15.51 -4.40
C MET A 60 6.59 -14.40 -4.60
N LYS A 61 6.92 -13.14 -4.26
CA LYS A 61 6.03 -11.98 -4.50
C LYS A 61 5.79 -11.72 -5.99
N GLU A 62 6.84 -11.73 -6.80
CA GLU A 62 6.72 -11.57 -8.27
C GLU A 62 5.85 -12.68 -8.87
N THR A 63 6.11 -13.92 -8.44
CA THR A 63 5.35 -15.10 -8.86
C THR A 63 3.87 -14.97 -8.47
N GLU A 64 3.59 -14.50 -7.26
CA GLU A 64 2.22 -14.31 -6.76
C GLU A 64 1.40 -13.35 -7.64
N ALA A 65 1.98 -12.22 -8.08
CA ALA A 65 1.30 -11.26 -8.96
C ALA A 65 0.92 -11.89 -10.31
N VAL A 66 1.84 -12.66 -10.89
CA VAL A 66 1.65 -13.38 -12.16
C VAL A 66 0.51 -14.40 -12.04
N PHE A 67 0.51 -15.20 -10.97
CA PHE A 67 -0.51 -16.21 -10.72
C PHE A 67 -1.87 -15.62 -10.36
N ARG A 68 -1.93 -14.52 -9.60
CA ARG A 68 -3.18 -13.80 -9.30
C ARG A 68 -3.87 -13.35 -10.60
N THR A 69 -3.10 -12.82 -11.55
CA THR A 69 -3.62 -12.38 -12.85
C THR A 69 -4.10 -13.56 -13.69
N ALA A 70 -3.32 -14.63 -13.79
CA ALA A 70 -3.71 -15.86 -14.50
C ALA A 70 -4.99 -16.49 -13.91
N TYR A 71 -5.07 -16.56 -12.58
CA TYR A 71 -6.25 -17.05 -11.86
C TYR A 71 -7.47 -16.17 -12.13
N HIS A 72 -7.31 -14.84 -12.13
CA HIS A 72 -8.40 -13.92 -12.44
C HIS A 72 -8.94 -14.14 -13.85
N LEU A 73 -8.05 -14.28 -14.85
CA LEU A 73 -8.43 -14.57 -16.23
C LEU A 73 -9.23 -15.87 -16.34
N ALA A 74 -8.71 -16.94 -15.75
CA ALA A 74 -9.39 -18.24 -15.72
C ALA A 74 -10.77 -18.14 -15.06
N LYS A 75 -10.85 -17.50 -13.88
CA LYS A 75 -12.10 -17.31 -13.12
C LYS A 75 -13.15 -16.48 -13.90
N LYS A 76 -12.71 -15.56 -14.76
CA LYS A 76 -13.59 -14.72 -15.59
C LYS A 76 -13.80 -15.25 -17.01
N ASN A 77 -13.31 -16.46 -17.31
CA ASN A 77 -13.33 -17.04 -18.66
C ASN A 77 -12.77 -16.10 -19.73
N ARG A 78 -11.69 -15.37 -19.40
CA ARG A 78 -10.98 -14.48 -20.32
C ARG A 78 -9.86 -15.24 -21.02
N PRO A 79 -9.55 -14.95 -22.29
CA PRO A 79 -8.44 -15.56 -23.00
C PRO A 79 -7.10 -15.36 -22.29
N PHE A 80 -6.25 -16.38 -22.27
CA PHE A 80 -4.91 -16.27 -21.68
C PHE A 80 -4.00 -15.30 -22.45
N SER A 81 -4.34 -14.96 -23.70
CA SER A 81 -3.65 -13.92 -24.46
C SER A 81 -3.66 -12.54 -23.80
N ASP A 82 -4.64 -12.25 -22.93
CA ASP A 82 -4.70 -10.99 -22.19
C ASP A 82 -3.63 -10.93 -21.07
N HIS A 83 -3.08 -12.07 -20.65
CA HIS A 83 -2.24 -12.22 -19.45
C HIS A 83 -1.03 -11.29 -19.47
N GLU A 84 -0.21 -11.33 -20.52
CA GLU A 84 0.99 -10.51 -20.65
C GLU A 84 0.68 -9.02 -20.50
N SER A 85 -0.27 -8.52 -21.30
CA SER A 85 -0.65 -7.10 -21.29
C SER A 85 -1.22 -6.63 -19.94
N LEU A 86 -1.91 -7.50 -19.20
CA LEU A 86 -2.43 -7.18 -17.86
C LEU A 86 -1.32 -7.15 -16.80
N ILE A 87 -0.27 -7.95 -16.96
CA ILE A 87 0.92 -7.88 -16.11
C ILE A 87 1.68 -6.58 -16.38
N GLU A 88 1.92 -6.26 -17.66
CA GLU A 88 2.56 -5.00 -18.04
C GLU A 88 1.80 -3.78 -17.49
N LEU A 89 0.47 -3.77 -17.57
CA LEU A 89 -0.37 -2.68 -17.05
C LEU A 89 -0.20 -2.44 -15.55
N GLN A 90 0.07 -3.49 -14.75
CA GLN A 90 0.27 -3.37 -13.30
C GLN A 90 1.58 -2.68 -12.94
N GLU A 91 2.52 -2.61 -13.87
CA GLU A 91 3.79 -1.91 -13.67
C GLU A 91 3.66 -0.43 -14.07
N LEU A 92 2.57 0.01 -14.72
CA LEU A 92 2.50 1.35 -15.29
C LEU A 92 2.03 2.39 -14.27
N ASN A 93 2.93 3.33 -13.98
CA ASN A 93 2.74 4.40 -13.02
C ASN A 93 1.52 5.30 -13.36
N GLU A 94 1.45 5.77 -14.62
CA GLU A 94 0.35 6.61 -15.09
C GLU A 94 -1.00 5.91 -14.97
N PHE A 95 -1.05 4.62 -15.28
CA PHE A 95 -2.27 3.83 -15.23
C PHE A 95 -2.79 3.65 -13.80
N ILE A 96 -1.91 3.36 -12.84
CA ILE A 96 -2.30 3.21 -11.42
C ILE A 96 -2.84 4.52 -10.86
N CYS A 97 -2.21 5.65 -11.19
CA CYS A 97 -2.71 6.97 -10.81
C CYS A 97 -4.11 7.24 -11.37
N ASP A 98 -4.30 6.99 -12.67
CA ASP A 98 -5.60 7.18 -13.33
C ASP A 98 -6.67 6.25 -12.71
N LEU A 99 -6.31 5.00 -12.40
CA LEU A 99 -7.21 4.04 -11.78
C LEU A 99 -7.60 4.46 -10.35
N GLY A 100 -6.65 4.95 -9.55
CA GLY A 100 -6.93 5.48 -8.21
C GLY A 100 -7.92 6.65 -8.25
N LEU A 101 -7.70 7.61 -9.14
CA LEU A 101 -8.60 8.75 -9.36
C LEU A 101 -10.00 8.31 -9.81
N MET A 102 -10.08 7.36 -10.75
CA MET A 102 -11.36 6.82 -11.22
C MET A 102 -12.08 6.04 -10.13
N TYR A 103 -11.37 5.26 -9.31
CA TYR A 103 -11.96 4.54 -8.18
C TYR A 103 -12.57 5.51 -7.17
N ASP A 104 -11.78 6.51 -6.75
CA ASP A 104 -12.17 7.76 -6.09
C ASP A 104 -13.60 8.21 -6.43
N THR A 105 -13.71 8.62 -7.68
CA THR A 105 -14.91 9.25 -8.22
C THR A 105 -16.07 8.28 -8.42
N LEU A 106 -15.80 7.08 -8.93
CA LEU A 106 -16.84 6.07 -9.15
C LEU A 106 -17.42 5.57 -7.84
N HIS A 107 -16.63 5.49 -6.77
CA HIS A 107 -17.14 5.11 -5.46
C HIS A 107 -18.15 6.14 -4.95
N GLU A 108 -17.82 7.44 -4.96
CA GLU A 108 -18.76 8.49 -4.55
C GLU A 108 -20.04 8.50 -5.42
N LEU A 109 -19.89 8.32 -6.74
CA LEU A 109 -21.03 8.21 -7.65
C LEU A 109 -21.89 6.96 -7.38
N SER A 110 -21.27 5.85 -6.97
CA SER A 110 -21.99 4.62 -6.63
C SER A 110 -22.83 4.81 -5.37
N LEU A 111 -22.30 5.48 -4.35
CA LEU A 111 -23.03 5.85 -3.14
C LEU A 111 -24.20 6.77 -3.48
N LEU A 112 -23.95 7.83 -4.27
CA LEU A 112 -25.01 8.73 -4.74
C LEU A 112 -26.10 7.96 -5.48
N SER A 113 -25.74 7.10 -6.42
CA SER A 113 -26.68 6.31 -7.21
C SER A 113 -27.54 5.40 -6.33
N GLN A 114 -26.94 4.75 -5.34
CA GLN A 114 -27.66 3.87 -4.41
C GLN A 114 -28.67 4.66 -3.56
N GLU A 115 -28.29 5.81 -3.03
CA GLU A 115 -29.18 6.66 -2.24
C GLU A 115 -30.33 7.24 -3.09
N LEU A 116 -30.03 7.67 -4.31
CA LEU A 116 -31.05 8.18 -5.25
C LEU A 116 -32.04 7.11 -5.71
N GLN A 117 -31.67 5.83 -5.65
CA GLN A 117 -32.56 4.71 -5.97
C GLN A 117 -33.47 4.30 -4.79
N SER A 118 -33.30 4.90 -3.61
CA SER A 118 -34.15 4.63 -2.46
C SER A 118 -35.60 5.01 -2.73
N ARG A 119 -36.55 4.11 -2.41
CA ARG A 119 -37.99 4.34 -2.62
C ARG A 119 -38.55 5.50 -1.79
N SER A 120 -37.89 5.86 -0.70
CA SER A 120 -38.30 6.94 0.20
C SER A 120 -37.60 8.27 -0.11
N ILE A 121 -36.86 8.38 -1.21
CA ILE A 121 -36.14 9.61 -1.54
C ILE A 121 -37.12 10.73 -1.91
N THR A 122 -36.96 11.88 -1.28
CA THR A 122 -37.68 13.11 -1.66
C THR A 122 -36.84 13.92 -2.63
N LEU A 123 -37.47 14.83 -3.38
CA LEU A 123 -36.72 15.69 -4.30
C LEU A 123 -35.65 16.52 -3.60
N LEU A 124 -35.98 17.07 -2.43
CA LEU A 124 -35.06 17.83 -1.58
C LEU A 124 -33.93 16.96 -1.04
N GLY A 125 -34.24 15.71 -0.67
CA GLY A 125 -33.23 14.73 -0.27
C GLY A 125 -32.26 14.41 -1.40
N ALA A 126 -32.79 14.19 -2.61
CA ALA A 126 -32.00 13.93 -3.80
C ALA A 126 -31.07 15.11 -4.14
N GLU A 127 -31.58 16.34 -4.07
CA GLU A 127 -30.79 17.57 -4.22
C GLU A 127 -29.66 17.64 -3.18
N HIS A 128 -29.98 17.43 -1.91
CA HIS A 128 -29.00 17.50 -0.84
C HIS A 128 -27.88 16.46 -1.05
N LEU A 129 -28.22 15.23 -1.40
CA LEU A 129 -27.25 14.17 -1.68
C LEU A 129 -26.36 14.49 -2.87
N LEU A 130 -26.93 15.08 -3.94
CA LEU A 130 -26.18 15.49 -5.10
C LEU A 130 -25.23 16.65 -4.78
N LYS A 131 -25.70 17.69 -4.07
CA LYS A 131 -24.85 18.79 -3.58
C LYS A 131 -23.72 18.29 -2.67
N ARG A 132 -24.01 17.33 -1.78
CA ARG A 132 -23.00 16.65 -0.95
C ARG A 132 -21.95 15.96 -1.81
N SER A 133 -22.37 15.17 -2.80
CA SER A 133 -21.47 14.41 -3.67
C SER A 133 -20.60 15.33 -4.55
N ILE A 134 -21.17 16.44 -5.05
CA ILE A 134 -20.42 17.49 -5.73
C ILE A 134 -19.32 18.05 -4.83
N ARG A 135 -19.64 18.40 -3.57
CA ARG A 135 -18.66 18.93 -2.62
C ARG A 135 -17.53 17.93 -2.35
N VAL A 136 -17.86 16.64 -2.21
CA VAL A 136 -16.85 15.57 -2.04
C VAL A 136 -15.93 15.50 -3.27
N ILE A 137 -16.48 15.42 -4.47
CA ILE A 137 -15.69 15.36 -5.72
C ILE A 137 -14.86 16.63 -5.93
N GLN A 138 -15.40 17.81 -5.58
CA GLN A 138 -14.66 19.07 -5.61
C GLN A 138 -13.47 19.04 -4.64
N SER A 139 -13.66 18.49 -3.43
CA SER A 139 -12.60 18.39 -2.43
C SER A 139 -11.41 17.55 -2.92
N PHE A 140 -11.61 16.59 -3.82
CA PHE A 140 -10.53 15.80 -4.42
C PHE A 140 -9.50 16.63 -5.20
N LYS A 141 -9.81 17.88 -5.56
CA LYS A 141 -8.85 18.80 -6.19
C LYS A 141 -7.80 19.33 -5.21
N GLU A 142 -8.17 19.43 -3.93
CA GLU A 142 -7.31 19.94 -2.86
C GLU A 142 -6.74 18.80 -2.01
N SER A 143 -7.60 17.82 -1.68
CA SER A 143 -7.29 16.64 -0.90
C SER A 143 -7.69 15.39 -1.68
N PRO A 144 -6.74 14.74 -2.36
CA PRO A 144 -6.99 13.50 -3.09
C PRO A 144 -7.74 12.45 -2.27
N GLY A 145 -8.57 11.64 -2.95
CA GLY A 145 -9.22 10.50 -2.34
C GLY A 145 -8.21 9.43 -1.88
N GLU A 146 -8.68 8.45 -1.12
CA GLU A 146 -7.83 7.44 -0.47
C GLU A 146 -7.01 6.65 -1.50
N LYS A 147 -7.64 6.15 -2.56
CA LYS A 147 -6.97 5.33 -3.58
C LYS A 147 -6.11 6.15 -4.50
N TYR A 148 -6.51 7.37 -4.82
CA TYR A 148 -5.62 8.26 -5.56
C TYR A 148 -4.39 8.66 -4.73
N SER A 149 -4.53 8.87 -3.42
CA SER A 149 -3.41 9.11 -2.51
C SER A 149 -2.46 7.92 -2.43
N GLU A 150 -2.99 6.70 -2.24
CA GLU A 150 -2.23 5.43 -2.26
C GLU A 150 -1.40 5.30 -3.55
N ALA A 151 -2.00 5.65 -4.71
CA ALA A 151 -1.33 5.63 -6.00
C ALA A 151 -0.23 6.70 -6.14
N LEU A 152 -0.45 7.91 -5.61
CA LEU A 152 0.56 8.98 -5.64
C LEU A 152 1.75 8.68 -4.73
N GLU A 153 1.54 8.04 -3.58
CA GLU A 153 2.61 7.56 -2.71
C GLU A 153 3.41 6.44 -3.37
N ALA A 154 2.74 5.48 -4.00
CA ALA A 154 3.39 4.43 -4.77
C ALA A 154 4.22 4.97 -5.94
N LYS A 155 3.73 6.01 -6.61
CA LYS A 155 4.48 6.74 -7.63
C LYS A 155 5.77 7.36 -7.10
N GLN A 156 5.77 7.85 -5.86
CA GLN A 156 6.96 8.44 -5.23
C GLN A 156 7.96 7.38 -4.77
N THR A 157 7.46 6.27 -4.21
CA THR A 157 8.28 5.16 -3.73
C THR A 157 8.81 4.26 -4.86
N GLY A 158 8.14 4.27 -6.02
CA GLY A 158 8.49 3.44 -7.17
C GLY A 158 7.94 2.01 -7.09
N GLU A 159 7.07 1.71 -6.13
CA GLU A 159 6.52 0.38 -5.90
C GLU A 159 5.03 0.49 -5.55
N TYR A 160 4.19 -0.34 -6.16
CA TYR A 160 2.79 -0.50 -5.79
C TYR A 160 2.53 -1.95 -5.39
N ARG A 161 2.22 -2.20 -4.12
CA ARG A 161 1.91 -3.56 -3.58
C ARG A 161 2.96 -4.62 -3.98
N SER A 162 4.25 -4.28 -3.88
CA SER A 162 5.36 -5.16 -4.28
C SER A 162 5.55 -5.40 -5.76
N ILE A 163 4.98 -4.53 -6.58
CA ILE A 163 5.26 -4.45 -8.02
C ILE A 163 6.03 -3.16 -8.28
N ALA A 164 7.23 -3.29 -8.85
CA ALA A 164 8.04 -2.14 -9.23
C ALA A 164 7.39 -1.38 -10.40
N LEU A 165 7.29 -0.06 -10.27
CA LEU A 165 6.63 0.80 -11.25
C LEU A 165 7.60 1.26 -12.33
N LYS A 166 7.10 1.26 -13.56
CA LYS A 166 7.73 1.74 -14.77
C LYS A 166 6.96 2.95 -15.31
N THR A 167 7.71 3.92 -15.80
CA THR A 167 7.15 5.11 -16.45
C THR A 167 7.07 4.85 -17.95
N ASN A 168 5.93 5.18 -18.59
CA ASN A 168 5.80 5.04 -20.04
C ASN A 168 5.44 6.38 -20.69
N ALA A 169 6.40 6.98 -21.39
CA ALA A 169 6.24 8.27 -22.03
C ALA A 169 5.15 8.32 -23.13
N LYS A 170 4.70 7.17 -23.65
CA LYS A 170 3.61 7.11 -24.63
C LYS A 170 2.23 7.21 -23.98
N LEU A 171 2.11 6.88 -22.70
CA LEU A 171 0.87 6.97 -21.95
C LEU A 171 0.66 8.40 -21.46
N LYS A 172 -0.46 8.99 -21.86
CA LYS A 172 -0.91 10.28 -21.34
C LYS A 172 -1.86 10.02 -20.18
N SER A 173 -1.41 10.33 -18.97
CA SER A 173 -2.25 10.29 -17.77
C SER A 173 -3.39 11.31 -17.86
N ILE A 174 -4.51 10.99 -17.21
CA ILE A 174 -5.65 11.87 -17.04
C ILE A 174 -5.22 13.13 -16.29
N ASN A 175 -5.63 14.31 -16.75
CA ASN A 175 -5.47 15.54 -15.97
C ASN A 175 -6.52 15.53 -14.83
N PRO A 176 -6.12 15.39 -13.55
CA PRO A 176 -7.06 15.22 -12.46
C PRO A 176 -7.96 16.43 -12.27
N GLY A 177 -7.39 17.64 -12.35
CA GLY A 177 -8.14 18.88 -12.19
C GLY A 177 -9.20 19.08 -13.28
N GLN A 178 -8.84 18.82 -14.55
CA GLN A 178 -9.80 18.90 -15.66
C GLN A 178 -10.87 17.81 -15.59
N PHE A 179 -10.49 16.58 -15.24
CA PHE A 179 -11.42 15.46 -15.10
C PHE A 179 -12.44 15.71 -13.98
N LEU A 180 -11.97 16.05 -12.78
CA LEU A 180 -12.82 16.35 -11.62
C LEU A 180 -13.73 17.54 -11.90
N GLN A 181 -13.21 18.62 -12.50
CA GLN A 181 -14.04 19.78 -12.84
C GLN A 181 -15.11 19.42 -13.88
N SER A 182 -14.75 18.62 -14.89
CA SER A 182 -15.73 18.16 -15.90
C SER A 182 -16.82 17.32 -15.26
N LEU A 183 -16.48 16.46 -14.30
CA LEU A 183 -17.46 15.65 -13.58
C LEU A 183 -18.41 16.50 -12.73
N VAL A 184 -17.86 17.46 -11.97
CA VAL A 184 -18.62 18.44 -11.19
C VAL A 184 -19.62 19.19 -12.07
N ASN A 185 -19.14 19.76 -13.19
CA ASN A 185 -20.00 20.50 -14.12
C ASN A 185 -21.13 19.62 -14.69
N ASN A 186 -20.90 18.33 -14.90
CA ASN A 186 -21.92 17.39 -15.37
C ASN A 186 -22.97 17.08 -14.29
N LEU A 187 -22.55 16.95 -13.02
CA LEU A 187 -23.47 16.74 -11.90
C LEU A 187 -24.33 17.98 -11.65
N GLU A 188 -23.74 19.17 -11.69
CA GLU A 188 -24.45 20.45 -11.55
C GLU A 188 -25.53 20.61 -12.63
N LYS A 189 -25.19 20.33 -13.90
CA LYS A 189 -26.15 20.42 -15.02
C LYS A 189 -27.33 19.45 -14.93
N ARG A 190 -27.18 18.33 -14.23
CA ARG A 190 -28.26 17.33 -14.08
C ARG A 190 -29.25 17.73 -13.00
N LEU A 191 -28.94 18.76 -12.22
CA LEU A 191 -29.80 19.29 -11.17
C LEU A 191 -30.21 20.74 -11.51
N SER A 192 -31.15 20.87 -12.44
CA SER A 192 -31.67 22.17 -12.87
C SER A 192 -33.08 22.40 -12.31
N PHE A 193 -33.25 22.28 -10.99
CA PHE A 193 -34.42 22.85 -10.34
C PHE A 193 -34.10 24.31 -10.04
N GLU A 194 -34.97 25.24 -10.45
CA GLU A 194 -34.81 26.64 -10.10
C GLU A 194 -34.88 26.75 -8.56
N ASP A 195 -34.03 27.59 -7.95
CA ASP A 195 -33.97 27.73 -6.49
C ASP A 195 -35.35 28.06 -5.88
N GLU A 196 -36.21 28.76 -6.63
CA GLU A 196 -37.61 29.02 -6.27
C GLU A 196 -38.42 27.72 -6.13
N THR A 197 -38.31 26.79 -7.09
CA THR A 197 -39.03 25.50 -7.02
C THR A 197 -38.60 24.65 -5.83
N ILE A 198 -37.32 24.71 -5.45
CA ILE A 198 -36.80 24.02 -4.27
C ILE A 198 -37.34 24.67 -2.99
N MET A 199 -37.38 26.00 -2.95
CA MET A 199 -37.95 26.75 -1.82
C MET A 199 -39.44 26.43 -1.64
N ASP A 200 -40.21 26.38 -2.72
CA ASP A 200 -41.63 26.03 -2.69
C ASP A 200 -41.86 24.60 -2.20
N LEU A 201 -41.04 23.65 -2.65
CA LEU A 201 -41.14 22.25 -2.23
C LEU A 201 -40.68 22.02 -0.80
N SER A 202 -39.95 22.96 -0.19
CA SER A 202 -39.47 22.87 1.20
C SER A 202 -40.59 22.71 2.22
N ILE A 203 -41.81 23.17 1.90
CA ILE A 203 -42.99 22.99 2.74
C ILE A 203 -43.44 21.52 2.83
N LEU A 204 -43.04 20.68 1.88
CA LEU A 204 -43.38 19.24 1.86
C LEU A 204 -42.40 18.40 2.69
N ASP A 205 -41.32 19.02 3.18
CA ASP A 205 -40.35 18.36 4.05
C ASP A 205 -40.88 18.22 5.47
N GLN A 206 -41.38 17.02 5.78
CA GLN A 206 -41.95 16.70 7.10
C GLN A 206 -40.95 16.88 8.24
N SER A 207 -39.64 16.86 7.99
CA SER A 207 -38.62 17.14 9.02
C SER A 207 -38.64 18.59 9.49
N LYS A 208 -39.16 19.51 8.65
CA LYS A 208 -39.30 20.94 8.95
C LYS A 208 -40.65 21.28 9.57
N TRP A 209 -41.56 20.32 9.70
CA TRP A 209 -42.90 20.58 10.23
C TRP A 209 -42.84 20.75 11.75
N PRO A 210 -43.59 21.72 12.31
CA PRO A 210 -43.64 21.90 13.75
C PRO A 210 -44.23 20.66 14.43
N SER A 211 -43.54 20.13 15.43
CA SER A 211 -43.94 18.91 16.16
C SER A 211 -45.26 19.05 16.92
N LYS A 212 -45.71 20.30 17.13
CA LYS A 212 -47.01 20.65 17.69
C LYS A 212 -47.60 21.81 16.87
N PRO A 213 -48.53 21.55 15.93
CA PRO A 213 -49.21 22.64 15.24
C PRO A 213 -50.11 23.37 16.25
N SER A 214 -49.68 24.57 16.69
CA SER A 214 -50.57 25.43 17.47
C SER A 214 -51.57 26.06 16.52
N ILE A 215 -52.78 25.51 16.46
CA ILE A 215 -53.91 26.16 15.79
C ILE A 215 -54.34 27.31 16.71
N ARG A 216 -53.76 28.49 16.53
CA ARG A 216 -54.38 29.72 17.03
C ARG A 216 -55.40 30.14 15.97
N HIS A 217 -56.68 30.03 16.33
CA HIS A 217 -57.78 30.66 15.63
C HIS A 217 -57.66 32.19 15.68
#